data_AF-A0A845GUY6-F1
#
_entry.id   AF-A0A845GUY6-F1
#
_cell.length_a   1.000
_cell.length_b   1.000
_cell.length_c   1.000
_cell.angle_alpha   90.00
_cell.angle_beta   90.00
_cell.angle_gamma   90.00
#
_symmetry.space_group_name_H-M   'P 1'
#
loop_
_entity.id
_entity.type
_entity.pdbx_description
1 polymer ?
#
loop_
_entity_poly.entity_id
_entity_poly.type
_entity_poly.pdbx_seq_one_letter_code
_entity_poly.pdbx_strand_id
1 'polypeptide(L)'
;MQATIYISPEAMTTISVIKDMDYYDRVSLSDDPTTDLTKSPGYYLNINALNLAKLPVDAEVVIRLTPADAATYQQHVRIKSELRGVIFSGAPNLPNDYAKIIAYWSPLIATYHHRGAVYYQNVLNSYCVQLVDPDGMEDAVDVNDAEHATDFLVSDGLVVTVTGLALNLEGMNPQQFVALTIPINPTMLGIEMEGYHSEEDYSIHPAPQMETLYLRIADILASPDVNHIEISAVRTELFDYGYTY
;
A
#
# COMPACT_ATOMS: atom_id res chain seq x y z
N MET A 1 17.15 -5.20 -2.69
CA MET A 1 16.34 -6.42 -2.90
C MET A 1 14.93 -6.08 -2.43
N GLN A 2 13.90 -6.44 -3.17
CA GLN A 2 12.50 -6.13 -2.85
C GLN A 2 11.81 -7.42 -2.36
N ALA A 3 10.91 -7.31 -1.38
CA ALA A 3 10.08 -8.42 -0.93
C ALA A 3 9.11 -8.87 -2.03
N THR A 4 8.73 -10.14 -2.01
CA THR A 4 7.64 -10.64 -2.84
C THR A 4 6.39 -10.80 -1.99
N ILE A 5 5.29 -10.21 -2.44
CA ILE A 5 3.99 -10.33 -1.78
C ILE A 5 3.22 -11.45 -2.45
N TYR A 6 2.92 -12.50 -1.70
CA TYR A 6 2.19 -13.65 -2.23
C TYR A 6 0.69 -13.44 -2.05
N ILE A 7 -0.09 -13.87 -3.04
CA ILE A 7 -1.55 -13.77 -3.04
C ILE A 7 -2.16 -15.08 -3.55
N SER A 8 -3.46 -15.27 -3.32
CA SER A 8 -4.14 -16.47 -3.78
C SER A 8 -4.18 -16.56 -5.31
N PRO A 9 -4.30 -17.77 -5.89
CA PRO A 9 -4.49 -17.94 -7.33
C PRO A 9 -5.69 -17.18 -7.89
N GLU A 10 -6.77 -17.08 -7.13
CA GLU A 10 -7.99 -16.34 -7.47
C GLU A 10 -7.69 -14.83 -7.54
N ALA A 11 -6.98 -14.30 -6.54
CA ALA A 11 -6.57 -12.90 -6.52
C ALA A 11 -5.69 -12.53 -7.71
N MET A 12 -4.74 -13.41 -8.06
CA MET A 12 -3.89 -13.21 -9.24
C MET A 12 -4.69 -13.24 -10.55
N THR A 13 -5.77 -14.02 -10.61
CA THR A 13 -6.66 -14.07 -11.77
C THR A 13 -7.39 -12.74 -11.93
N THR A 14 -7.97 -12.20 -10.86
CA THR A 14 -8.59 -10.88 -10.85
C THR A 14 -7.61 -9.79 -11.29
N ILE A 15 -6.41 -9.77 -10.70
CA ILE A 15 -5.36 -8.79 -11.03
C ILE A 15 -4.97 -8.86 -12.51
N SER A 16 -4.86 -10.06 -13.07
CA SER A 16 -4.51 -10.23 -14.48
C SER A 16 -5.55 -9.62 -15.43
N VAL A 17 -6.81 -9.50 -14.99
CA VAL A 17 -7.88 -8.85 -15.75
C VAL A 17 -7.80 -7.33 -15.63
N ILE A 18 -7.57 -6.81 -14.42
CA ILE A 18 -7.72 -5.37 -14.13
C ILE A 18 -6.42 -4.55 -14.24
N LYS A 19 -5.26 -5.20 -14.33
CA LYS A 19 -3.96 -4.51 -14.22
C LYS A 19 -3.66 -3.48 -15.30
N ASP A 20 -4.26 -3.65 -16.48
CA ASP A 20 -4.04 -2.79 -17.65
C ASP A 20 -5.23 -1.83 -17.88
N MET A 21 -6.26 -1.90 -17.03
CA MET A 21 -7.42 -1.01 -17.08
C MET A 21 -7.08 0.32 -16.41
N ASP A 22 -7.57 1.42 -16.95
CA ASP A 22 -7.53 2.71 -16.25
C ASP A 22 -8.57 2.77 -15.12
N TYR A 23 -8.59 3.86 -14.36
CA TYR A 23 -9.57 4.08 -13.30
C TYR A 23 -11.03 3.90 -13.78
N TYR A 24 -11.40 4.52 -14.90
CA TYR A 24 -12.79 4.56 -15.38
C TYR A 24 -13.28 3.18 -15.80
N ASP A 25 -12.42 2.45 -16.52
CA ASP A 25 -12.68 1.08 -16.93
C ASP A 25 -12.85 0.17 -15.71
N ARG A 26 -12.05 0.34 -14.65
CA ARG A 26 -12.18 -0.46 -13.43
C ARG A 26 -13.45 -0.16 -12.66
N VAL A 27 -13.79 1.12 -12.43
CA VAL A 27 -14.98 1.46 -11.63
C VAL A 27 -16.27 1.07 -12.35
N SER A 28 -16.30 1.14 -13.68
CA SER A 28 -17.44 0.73 -14.49
C SER A 28 -17.65 -0.78 -14.54
N LEU A 29 -16.70 -1.61 -14.08
CA LEU A 29 -16.91 -3.05 -13.93
C LEU A 29 -18.13 -3.38 -13.09
N SER A 30 -18.43 -2.53 -12.11
CA SER A 30 -19.58 -2.68 -11.22
C SER A 30 -20.93 -2.32 -11.85
N ASP A 31 -20.93 -1.67 -13.02
CA ASP A 31 -22.15 -1.27 -13.73
C ASP A 31 -22.85 -2.48 -14.38
N ASP A 32 -22.09 -3.51 -14.76
CA ASP A 32 -22.60 -4.79 -15.29
C ASP A 32 -22.28 -5.96 -14.33
N PRO A 33 -23.30 -6.63 -13.76
CA PRO A 33 -23.11 -7.78 -12.87
C PRO A 33 -22.30 -8.94 -13.45
N THR A 34 -22.19 -9.05 -14.78
CA THR A 34 -21.41 -10.10 -15.45
C THR A 34 -19.92 -9.79 -15.52
N THR A 35 -19.53 -8.53 -15.34
CA THR A 35 -18.14 -8.05 -15.28
C THR A 35 -17.74 -7.56 -13.89
N ASP A 36 -18.66 -7.53 -12.93
CA ASP A 36 -18.42 -7.05 -11.57
C ASP A 36 -17.41 -7.92 -10.82
N LEU A 37 -16.16 -7.44 -10.79
CA LEU A 37 -15.06 -8.04 -10.04
C LEU A 37 -14.85 -7.39 -8.66
N THR A 38 -15.65 -6.40 -8.26
CA THR A 38 -15.43 -5.62 -7.02
C THR A 38 -15.46 -6.47 -5.75
N LYS A 39 -16.08 -7.65 -5.80
CA LYS A 39 -16.16 -8.60 -4.68
C LYS A 39 -15.13 -9.74 -4.79
N SER A 40 -14.36 -9.77 -5.87
CA SER A 40 -13.35 -10.81 -6.09
C SER A 40 -12.08 -10.50 -5.30
N PRO A 41 -11.41 -11.50 -4.71
CA PRO A 41 -10.09 -11.31 -4.13
C PRO A 41 -9.13 -10.66 -5.13
N GLY A 42 -8.17 -9.88 -4.64
CA GLY A 42 -7.20 -9.17 -5.46
C GLY A 42 -7.73 -7.90 -6.12
N TYR A 43 -9.05 -7.64 -6.08
CA TYR A 43 -9.62 -6.47 -6.72
C TYR A 43 -9.06 -5.18 -6.15
N TYR A 44 -8.85 -5.07 -4.83
CA TYR A 44 -8.44 -3.81 -4.20
C TYR A 44 -6.93 -3.67 -3.98
N LEU A 45 -6.13 -4.65 -4.38
CA LEU A 45 -4.67 -4.63 -4.14
C LEU A 45 -3.97 -3.52 -4.95
N ASN A 46 -2.96 -2.90 -4.32
CA ASN A 46 -2.12 -1.88 -4.97
C ASN A 46 -1.08 -2.50 -5.90
N ILE A 47 -1.50 -2.85 -7.12
CA ILE A 47 -0.66 -3.48 -8.13
C ILE A 47 0.49 -2.58 -8.64
N ASN A 48 0.44 -1.27 -8.39
CA ASN A 48 1.49 -0.32 -8.76
C ASN A 48 2.65 -0.32 -7.77
N ALA A 49 2.42 -0.79 -6.54
CA ALA A 49 3.39 -0.81 -5.46
C ALA A 49 3.87 -2.23 -5.12
N LEU A 50 3.02 -3.23 -5.29
CA LEU A 50 3.29 -4.60 -4.83
C LEU A 50 3.94 -5.45 -5.92
N ASN A 51 5.09 -6.06 -5.60
CA ASN A 51 5.66 -7.14 -6.38
C ASN A 51 4.94 -8.45 -6.05
N LEU A 52 3.94 -8.80 -6.86
CA LEU A 52 2.99 -9.86 -6.58
C LEU A 52 3.39 -11.21 -7.19
N ALA A 53 3.22 -12.28 -6.43
CA ALA A 53 3.36 -13.66 -6.90
C ALA A 53 2.21 -14.55 -6.40
N LYS A 54 1.95 -15.66 -7.11
CA LYS A 54 1.01 -16.68 -6.64
C LYS A 54 1.59 -17.40 -5.44
N LEU A 55 0.79 -17.59 -4.40
CA LEU A 55 1.14 -18.46 -3.28
C LEU A 55 1.42 -19.90 -3.79
N PRO A 56 2.55 -20.52 -3.41
CA PRO A 56 2.81 -21.92 -3.74
C PRO A 56 1.72 -22.85 -3.23
N VAL A 57 1.45 -23.93 -3.97
CA VAL A 57 0.39 -24.91 -3.63
C VAL A 57 0.69 -25.63 -2.30
N ASP A 58 1.97 -25.81 -1.99
CA ASP A 58 2.51 -26.41 -0.78
C ASP A 58 2.90 -25.38 0.29
N ALA A 59 2.47 -24.12 0.14
CA ALA A 59 2.79 -23.07 1.09
C ALA A 59 2.19 -23.36 2.47
N GLU A 60 3.05 -23.38 3.49
CA GLU A 60 2.64 -23.53 4.88
C GLU A 60 2.48 -22.16 5.54
N VAL A 61 1.25 -21.87 5.99
CA VAL A 61 0.91 -20.64 6.71
C VAL A 61 0.91 -20.91 8.21
N VAL A 62 1.87 -20.34 8.92
CA VAL A 62 2.10 -20.60 10.36
C VAL A 62 1.49 -19.54 11.28
N ILE A 63 1.29 -18.32 10.77
CA ILE A 63 0.63 -17.23 11.51
C ILE A 63 -0.48 -16.68 10.64
N ARG A 64 -1.64 -16.40 11.24
CA ARG A 64 -2.80 -15.79 10.59
C ARG A 64 -3.22 -14.56 11.37
N LEU A 65 -2.95 -13.39 10.81
CA LEU A 65 -3.42 -12.11 11.33
C LEU A 65 -4.75 -11.80 10.63
N THR A 66 -5.86 -12.09 11.30
CA THR A 66 -7.21 -11.88 10.76
C THR A 66 -8.09 -11.09 11.72
N PRO A 67 -8.94 -10.16 11.23
CA PRO A 67 -9.90 -9.45 12.07
C PRO A 67 -10.86 -10.36 12.85
N ALA A 68 -11.03 -11.62 12.43
CA ALA A 68 -11.81 -12.61 13.17
C ALA A 68 -11.22 -12.94 14.56
N ASP A 69 -9.91 -12.78 14.74
CA ASP A 69 -9.24 -12.79 16.03
C ASP A 69 -8.77 -11.36 16.37
N ALA A 70 -9.73 -10.53 16.77
CA ALA A 70 -9.49 -9.11 16.98
C ALA A 70 -8.37 -8.83 17.99
N ALA A 71 -8.21 -9.66 19.04
CA ALA A 71 -7.20 -9.44 20.07
C ALA A 71 -5.78 -9.56 19.51
N THR A 72 -5.49 -10.65 18.81
CA THR A 72 -4.18 -10.84 18.16
C THR A 72 -4.00 -9.90 16.98
N TYR A 73 -5.04 -9.68 16.17
CA TYR A 73 -4.98 -8.78 15.03
C TYR A 73 -4.63 -7.35 15.46
N GLN A 74 -5.36 -6.82 16.45
CA GLN A 74 -5.10 -5.50 17.03
C GLN A 74 -3.85 -5.48 17.92
N GLN A 75 -3.13 -6.57 18.13
CA GLN A 75 -1.79 -6.48 18.71
C GLN A 75 -0.74 -6.15 17.65
N HIS A 76 -0.93 -6.65 16.43
CA HIS A 76 0.10 -6.63 15.39
C HIS A 76 -0.19 -5.71 14.22
N VAL A 77 -1.47 -5.47 13.88
CA VAL A 77 -1.85 -4.80 12.64
C VAL A 77 -2.52 -3.45 12.93
N ARG A 78 -2.08 -2.41 12.23
CA ARG A 78 -2.68 -1.08 12.23
C ARG A 78 -2.81 -0.55 10.82
N ILE A 79 -3.82 0.27 10.58
CA ILE A 79 -3.99 1.04 9.35
C ILE A 79 -4.16 2.48 9.82
N LYS A 80 -3.03 3.19 9.93
CA LYS A 80 -2.98 4.49 10.60
C LYS A 80 -3.56 5.58 9.70
N SER A 81 -4.32 6.51 10.27
CA SER A 81 -4.94 7.59 9.50
C SER A 81 -3.89 8.48 8.85
N GLU A 82 -2.74 8.73 9.49
CA GLU A 82 -1.68 9.58 8.93
C GLU A 82 -0.92 8.92 7.76
N LEU A 83 -0.97 7.59 7.63
CA LEU A 83 -0.31 6.84 6.54
C LEU A 83 -1.29 6.45 5.42
N ARG A 84 -2.40 7.16 5.29
CA ARG A 84 -3.38 6.95 4.22
C ARG A 84 -3.12 7.88 3.05
N GLY A 85 -3.14 7.31 1.85
CA GLY A 85 -3.14 8.06 0.60
C GLY A 85 -1.77 8.40 0.09
N VAL A 86 -1.66 9.60 -0.47
CA VAL A 86 -0.43 10.11 -1.07
C VAL A 86 0.49 10.60 0.03
N ILE A 87 1.68 10.01 0.09
CA ILE A 87 2.69 10.31 1.10
C ILE A 87 4.00 10.64 0.40
N PHE A 88 4.53 11.83 0.69
CA PHE A 88 5.83 12.29 0.22
C PHE A 88 6.91 12.13 1.28
N SER A 89 8.17 12.10 0.84
CA SER A 89 9.34 11.83 1.69
C SER A 89 9.58 12.85 2.82
N GLY A 90 9.12 14.08 2.65
CA GLY A 90 9.22 15.15 3.66
C GLY A 90 7.99 15.27 4.56
N ALA A 91 7.03 14.35 4.47
CA ALA A 91 5.84 14.39 5.32
C ALA A 91 6.23 14.37 6.82
N PRO A 92 5.58 15.19 7.66
CA PRO A 92 6.05 15.44 9.03
C PRO A 92 5.87 14.26 9.99
N ASN A 93 4.90 13.38 9.76
CA ASN A 93 4.52 12.29 10.67
C ASN A 93 4.88 10.92 10.10
N LEU A 94 6.06 10.79 9.47
CA LEU A 94 6.56 9.52 8.99
C LEU A 94 7.24 8.71 10.10
N PRO A 95 7.02 7.38 10.15
CA PRO A 95 7.85 6.49 10.95
C PRO A 95 9.34 6.60 10.60
N ASN A 96 10.20 6.22 11.55
CA ASN A 96 11.63 6.10 11.28
C ASN A 96 11.87 5.12 10.13
N ASP A 97 12.81 5.47 9.25
CA ASP A 97 13.17 4.65 8.08
C ASP A 97 12.02 4.31 7.12
N TYR A 98 10.88 5.02 7.21
CA TYR A 98 9.66 4.75 6.43
C TYR A 98 9.92 4.54 4.94
N ALA A 99 10.66 5.45 4.29
CA ALA A 99 10.97 5.34 2.87
C ALA A 99 11.78 4.07 2.53
N LYS A 100 12.69 3.64 3.42
CA LYS A 100 13.47 2.40 3.22
C LYS A 100 12.57 1.17 3.38
N ILE A 101 11.70 1.16 4.38
CA ILE A 101 10.75 0.07 4.64
C ILE A 101 9.77 -0.06 3.47
N ILE A 102 9.16 1.03 3.03
CA ILE A 102 8.26 1.04 1.87
C ILE A 102 8.99 0.61 0.60
N ALA A 103 10.20 1.11 0.34
CA ALA A 103 10.97 0.70 -0.83
C ALA A 103 11.29 -0.80 -0.87
N TYR A 104 11.35 -1.45 0.29
CA TYR A 104 11.55 -2.89 0.40
C TYR A 104 10.24 -3.67 0.14
N TRP A 105 9.13 -3.26 0.75
CA TRP A 105 7.87 -4.01 0.73
C TRP A 105 6.95 -3.69 -0.44
N SER A 106 6.82 -2.41 -0.77
CA SER A 106 5.88 -1.90 -1.75
C SER A 106 6.41 -0.64 -2.44
N PRO A 107 7.58 -0.70 -3.12
CA PRO A 107 8.12 0.45 -3.83
C PRO A 107 7.15 0.87 -4.95
N LEU A 108 6.80 2.15 -4.96
CA LEU A 108 6.04 2.70 -6.08
C LEU A 108 6.81 2.57 -7.38
N ILE A 109 6.16 2.02 -8.39
CA ILE A 109 6.65 2.05 -9.76
C ILE A 109 6.30 3.42 -10.33
N ALA A 110 7.32 4.23 -10.62
CA ALA A 110 7.12 5.54 -11.23
C ALA A 110 6.47 5.40 -12.62
N THR A 111 5.20 5.76 -12.72
CA THR A 111 4.38 5.80 -13.94
C THR A 111 4.25 7.24 -14.44
N TYR A 112 3.71 7.43 -15.65
CA TYR A 112 3.55 8.76 -16.25
C TYR A 112 2.69 9.69 -15.38
N HIS A 113 1.64 9.18 -14.75
CA HIS A 113 0.79 9.97 -13.87
C HIS A 113 1.51 10.37 -12.58
N HIS A 114 2.63 9.72 -12.22
CA HIS A 114 3.38 10.16 -11.04
C HIS A 114 4.19 11.45 -11.27
N ARG A 115 4.46 11.78 -12.53
CA ARG A 115 5.33 12.90 -12.94
C ARG A 115 4.48 14.11 -13.33
N GLY A 116 4.70 15.25 -12.68
CA GLY A 116 3.97 16.49 -12.96
C GLY A 116 2.54 16.53 -12.43
N ALA A 117 2.08 15.48 -11.74
CA ALA A 117 0.80 15.49 -11.04
C ALA A 117 0.88 16.30 -9.75
N VAL A 118 -0.20 17.02 -9.46
CA VAL A 118 -0.47 17.61 -8.16
C VAL A 118 -1.30 16.62 -7.37
N TYR A 119 -0.94 16.39 -6.12
CA TYR A 119 -1.61 15.42 -5.26
C TYR A 119 -2.19 16.10 -4.03
N TYR A 120 -3.34 15.60 -3.59
CA TYR A 120 -3.82 15.89 -2.25
C TYR A 120 -3.01 15.11 -1.22
N GLN A 121 -2.44 15.85 -0.28
CA GLN A 121 -1.77 15.26 0.86
C GLN A 121 -2.79 14.89 1.92
N ASN A 122 -2.47 13.82 2.65
CA ASN A 122 -3.16 13.50 3.87
C ASN A 122 -3.14 14.72 4.82
N VAL A 123 -4.28 15.07 5.42
CA VAL A 123 -4.40 16.25 6.29
C VAL A 123 -3.44 16.22 7.47
N LEU A 124 -3.16 15.03 8.01
CA LEU A 124 -2.20 14.82 9.10
C LEU A 124 -0.75 14.90 8.63
N ASN A 125 -0.50 14.86 7.33
CA ASN A 125 0.81 14.98 6.71
C ASN A 125 0.89 16.15 5.72
N SER A 126 0.05 17.19 5.90
CA SER A 126 -0.01 18.34 4.99
C SER A 126 1.18 19.28 5.19
N TYR A 127 1.92 19.56 4.12
CA TYR A 127 3.03 20.50 4.04
C TYR A 127 3.25 20.98 2.60
N CYS A 128 4.10 21.99 2.40
CA CYS A 128 4.48 22.41 1.06
C CYS A 128 5.48 21.42 0.48
N VAL A 129 5.05 20.62 -0.50
CA VAL A 129 5.92 19.71 -1.25
C VAL A 129 6.77 20.51 -2.22
N GLN A 130 8.09 20.34 -2.15
CA GLN A 130 9.00 20.92 -3.12
C GLN A 130 9.06 20.04 -4.36
N LEU A 131 8.25 20.36 -5.37
CA LEU A 131 8.36 19.77 -6.71
C LEU A 131 9.48 20.47 -7.48
N VAL A 132 10.33 19.71 -8.18
CA VAL A 132 11.29 20.29 -9.13
C VAL A 132 10.54 20.66 -10.41
N ASP A 133 10.76 21.89 -10.87
CA ASP A 133 10.17 22.43 -12.09
C ASP A 133 10.63 21.59 -13.31
N PRO A 134 9.73 20.95 -14.07
CA PRO A 134 10.12 20.13 -15.22
C PRO A 134 10.79 20.95 -16.34
N ASP A 135 10.56 22.28 -16.37
CA ASP A 135 11.18 23.22 -17.32
C ASP A 135 12.61 23.64 -16.93
N GLY A 136 13.11 23.20 -15.76
CA GLY A 136 14.47 23.49 -15.27
C GLY A 136 15.56 22.53 -15.75
N MET A 137 15.27 21.64 -16.70
CA MET A 137 16.26 20.80 -17.39
C MET A 137 17.01 21.54 -18.51
N GLU A 138 17.20 22.86 -18.37
CA GLU A 138 18.25 23.58 -19.09
C GLU A 138 19.44 23.77 -18.14
N ASP A 139 20.54 23.13 -18.55
CA ASP A 139 21.87 23.11 -17.95
C ASP A 139 22.11 22.20 -16.74
N ALA A 140 22.72 21.05 -17.06
CA ALA A 140 23.49 20.23 -16.14
C ALA A 140 24.66 21.05 -15.55
N VAL A 141 24.37 21.79 -14.48
CA VAL A 141 25.39 22.26 -13.55
C VAL A 141 25.36 21.31 -12.37
N ASP A 142 26.49 20.68 -12.09
CA ASP A 142 26.74 19.89 -10.88
C ASP A 142 26.40 20.71 -9.64
N VAL A 143 25.15 20.64 -9.19
CA VAL A 143 24.75 21.13 -7.88
C VAL A 143 24.92 19.98 -6.90
N ASN A 144 26.07 19.98 -6.22
CA ASN A 144 26.35 19.15 -5.04
C ASN A 144 25.48 19.61 -3.84
N ASP A 145 24.16 19.65 -3.99
CA ASP A 145 23.26 20.17 -2.96
C ASP A 145 22.61 19.03 -2.17
N ALA A 146 23.29 18.67 -1.08
CA ALA A 146 22.64 18.05 0.07
C ALA A 146 21.62 18.99 0.77
N GLU A 147 21.45 20.24 0.31
CA GLU A 147 20.51 21.24 0.85
C GLU A 147 19.17 21.35 0.10
N HIS A 148 18.99 20.68 -1.04
CA HIS A 148 17.72 20.66 -1.78
C HIS A 148 17.19 19.23 -1.94
N ALA A 149 16.88 18.57 -0.82
CA ALA A 149 16.19 17.28 -0.85
C ALA A 149 14.80 17.48 -1.46
N THR A 150 14.69 17.23 -2.77
CA THR A 150 13.42 17.24 -3.48
C THR A 150 12.52 16.18 -2.88
N ASP A 151 11.30 16.57 -2.52
CA ASP A 151 10.30 15.63 -2.07
C ASP A 151 9.95 14.65 -3.18
N PHE A 152 9.94 13.36 -2.86
CA PHE A 152 9.51 12.32 -3.78
C PHE A 152 8.33 11.54 -3.19
N LEU A 153 7.47 11.05 -4.08
CA LEU A 153 6.33 10.23 -3.69
C LEU A 153 6.82 8.87 -3.18
N VAL A 154 6.37 8.50 -1.97
CA VAL A 154 6.76 7.27 -1.27
C VAL A 154 5.66 6.22 -1.33
N SER A 155 4.40 6.61 -1.15
CA SER A 155 3.24 5.72 -1.27
C SER A 155 1.99 6.49 -1.72
N ASP A 156 1.02 5.78 -2.28
CA ASP A 156 -0.23 6.31 -2.86
C ASP A 156 -1.48 5.48 -2.48
N GLY A 157 -1.36 4.69 -1.41
CA GLY A 157 -2.33 3.68 -1.03
C GLY A 157 -2.75 3.77 0.43
N LEU A 158 -3.53 2.80 0.88
CA LEU A 158 -3.64 2.52 2.31
C LEU A 158 -2.44 1.70 2.74
N VAL A 159 -1.67 2.29 3.66
CA VAL A 159 -0.53 1.62 4.25
C VAL A 159 -1.01 0.77 5.43
N VAL A 160 -0.65 -0.51 5.40
CA VAL A 160 -0.87 -1.45 6.48
C VAL A 160 0.43 -1.60 7.25
N THR A 161 0.39 -1.19 8.52
CA THR A 161 1.48 -1.33 9.46
C THR A 161 1.37 -2.67 10.19
N VAL A 162 2.46 -3.42 10.22
CA VAL A 162 2.56 -4.65 11.00
C VAL A 162 3.74 -4.57 11.96
N THR A 163 3.50 -4.75 13.26
CA THR A 163 4.53 -4.65 14.30
C THR A 163 4.62 -5.87 15.19
N GLY A 164 5.81 -6.05 15.80
CA GLY A 164 6.01 -7.03 16.87
C GLY A 164 5.91 -8.50 16.42
N LEU A 165 6.04 -8.78 15.12
CA LEU A 165 6.03 -10.16 14.62
C LEU A 165 7.34 -10.90 14.87
N ALA A 166 8.48 -10.20 14.94
CA ALA A 166 9.80 -10.83 14.96
C ALA A 166 9.95 -11.93 16.03
N LEU A 167 9.48 -11.68 17.25
CA LEU A 167 9.53 -12.65 18.36
C LEU A 167 8.71 -13.91 18.07
N ASN A 168 7.59 -13.78 17.37
CA ASN A 168 6.74 -14.92 17.00
C ASN A 168 7.34 -15.74 15.86
N LEU A 169 8.36 -15.23 15.16
CA LEU A 169 9.01 -15.90 14.02
C LEU A 169 10.29 -16.63 14.41
N GLU A 170 10.73 -16.51 15.67
CA GLU A 170 11.96 -17.14 16.14
C GLU A 170 11.89 -18.68 16.00
N GLY A 171 12.88 -19.26 15.31
CA GLY A 171 12.94 -20.71 15.06
C GLY A 171 11.97 -21.25 14.02
N MET A 172 11.12 -20.41 13.41
CA MET A 172 10.26 -20.81 12.30
C MET A 172 11.07 -21.01 11.01
N ASN A 173 10.53 -21.83 10.09
CA ASN A 173 11.20 -22.08 8.82
C ASN A 173 11.05 -20.84 7.91
N PRO A 174 12.14 -20.26 7.37
CA PRO A 174 12.08 -19.07 6.52
C PRO A 174 11.21 -19.21 5.25
N GLN A 175 10.91 -20.44 4.81
CA GLN A 175 10.03 -20.70 3.65
C GLN A 175 8.53 -20.71 3.99
N GLN A 176 8.17 -20.69 5.27
CA GLN A 176 6.78 -20.58 5.72
C GLN A 176 6.26 -19.14 5.56
N PHE A 177 4.96 -18.96 5.74
CA PHE A 177 4.26 -17.71 5.48
C PHE A 177 3.45 -17.22 6.68
N VAL A 178 3.35 -15.89 6.78
CA VAL A 178 2.38 -15.18 7.60
C VAL A 178 1.25 -14.70 6.69
N ALA A 179 0.01 -15.06 6.99
CA ALA A 179 -1.16 -14.52 6.30
C ALA A 179 -1.63 -13.24 7.01
N LEU A 180 -1.74 -12.16 6.26
CA LEU A 180 -2.25 -10.86 6.69
C LEU A 180 -3.56 -10.59 5.96
N THR A 181 -4.67 -10.60 6.69
CA THR A 181 -5.99 -10.30 6.13
C THR A 181 -6.37 -8.86 6.43
N ILE A 182 -6.55 -8.06 5.38
CA ILE A 182 -6.85 -6.65 5.44
C ILE A 182 -8.37 -6.48 5.20
N PRO A 183 -9.13 -5.98 6.17
CA PRO A 183 -10.54 -5.69 5.96
C PRO A 183 -10.68 -4.53 4.98
N ILE A 184 -11.61 -4.66 4.04
CA ILE A 184 -11.92 -3.61 3.08
C ILE A 184 -13.14 -2.85 3.57
N ASN A 185 -12.97 -1.54 3.72
CA ASN A 185 -14.04 -0.59 3.94
C ASN A 185 -14.22 0.28 2.69
N PRO A 186 -15.16 -0.07 1.78
CA PRO A 186 -15.37 0.67 0.54
C PRO A 186 -15.69 2.15 0.74
N THR A 187 -16.31 2.54 1.87
CA THR A 187 -16.62 3.95 2.15
C THR A 187 -15.38 4.80 2.40
N MET A 188 -14.26 4.16 2.73
CA MET A 188 -12.96 4.80 2.97
C MET A 188 -11.98 4.58 1.80
N LEU A 189 -12.42 3.95 0.71
CA LEU A 189 -11.63 3.72 -0.51
C LEU A 189 -12.06 4.61 -1.70
N GLY A 190 -13.19 5.31 -1.58
CA GLY A 190 -13.78 6.11 -2.65
C GLY A 190 -13.30 7.57 -2.74
N ILE A 191 -13.71 8.23 -3.82
CA ILE A 191 -13.51 9.66 -4.11
C ILE A 191 -14.22 10.52 -3.05
N GLU A 192 -13.53 11.50 -2.48
CA GLU A 192 -14.15 12.66 -1.80
C GLU A 192 -15.16 12.34 -0.66
N MET A 193 -14.97 11.24 0.07
CA MET A 193 -15.78 11.02 1.28
C MET A 193 -15.11 11.68 2.48
N GLU A 194 -15.91 12.35 3.32
CA GLU A 194 -15.50 12.91 4.62
C GLU A 194 -14.60 11.94 5.42
N GLY A 195 -14.82 10.62 5.28
CA GLY A 195 -14.02 9.58 5.92
C GLY A 195 -12.57 9.45 5.44
N TYR A 196 -12.24 9.79 4.19
CA TYR A 196 -10.86 9.69 3.67
C TYR A 196 -9.99 10.85 4.17
N HIS A 197 -10.58 12.04 4.26
CA HIS A 197 -9.98 13.27 4.80
C HIS A 197 -10.10 13.34 6.33
N SER A 198 -10.68 12.31 6.93
CA SER A 198 -10.89 12.26 8.36
C SER A 198 -9.58 11.98 9.08
N GLU A 199 -9.42 12.61 10.24
CA GLU A 199 -8.43 12.21 11.24
C GLU A 199 -8.79 10.85 11.87
N GLU A 200 -10.01 10.34 11.62
CA GLU A 200 -10.48 9.05 12.11
C GLU A 200 -9.68 7.87 11.54
N ASP A 201 -9.39 6.94 12.45
CA ASP A 201 -8.78 5.66 12.13
C ASP A 201 -9.60 4.89 11.08
N TYR A 202 -8.91 4.05 10.31
CA TYR A 202 -9.58 3.18 9.35
C TYR A 202 -10.55 2.25 10.09
N SER A 203 -11.85 2.48 9.91
CA SER A 203 -12.85 1.71 10.61
C SER A 203 -12.95 0.33 10.00
N ILE A 204 -12.73 -0.69 10.83
CA ILE A 204 -13.04 -2.07 10.51
C ILE A 204 -14.56 -2.19 10.63
N HIS A 205 -15.28 -1.81 9.58
CA HIS A 205 -16.70 -2.12 9.50
C HIS A 205 -16.86 -3.65 9.54
N PRO A 206 -18.01 -4.17 10.02
CA PRO A 206 -18.38 -5.56 9.82
C PRO A 206 -18.65 -5.80 8.32
N ALA A 207 -17.58 -5.80 7.52
CA ALA A 207 -17.61 -5.95 6.07
C ALA A 207 -17.21 -7.38 5.69
N PRO A 208 -17.85 -7.99 4.67
CA PRO A 208 -17.49 -9.31 4.18
C PRO A 208 -16.27 -9.29 3.23
N GLN A 209 -15.85 -8.11 2.76
CA GLN A 209 -14.74 -7.98 1.80
C GLN A 209 -13.40 -7.89 2.53
N MET A 210 -12.46 -8.69 2.09
CA MET A 210 -11.12 -8.77 2.66
C MET A 210 -10.12 -9.05 1.56
N GLU A 211 -8.95 -8.44 1.67
CA GLU A 211 -7.78 -8.83 0.89
C GLU A 211 -6.84 -9.64 1.77
N THR A 212 -6.16 -10.64 1.21
CA THR A 212 -5.18 -11.43 1.97
C THR A 212 -3.85 -11.43 1.26
N LEU A 213 -2.84 -10.97 1.99
CA LEU A 213 -1.43 -11.04 1.61
C LEU A 213 -0.78 -12.17 2.38
N TYR A 214 0.19 -12.82 1.75
CA TYR A 214 1.03 -13.84 2.37
C TYR A 214 2.47 -13.35 2.31
N LEU A 215 3.06 -13.14 3.49
CA LEU A 215 4.42 -12.65 3.65
C LEU A 215 5.30 -13.84 3.98
N ARG A 216 6.32 -14.10 3.17
CA ARG A 216 7.28 -15.16 3.49
C ARG A 216 8.12 -14.73 4.68
N ILE A 217 8.39 -15.65 5.61
CA ILE A 217 9.18 -15.36 6.81
C ILE A 217 10.58 -14.87 6.45
N ALA A 218 11.23 -15.45 5.43
CA ALA A 218 12.51 -14.96 4.93
C ALA A 218 12.48 -13.48 4.54
N ASP A 219 11.40 -13.02 3.90
CA ASP A 219 11.25 -11.63 3.48
C ASP A 219 10.99 -10.71 4.69
N ILE A 220 10.27 -11.20 5.72
CA ILE A 220 10.10 -10.48 6.98
C ILE A 220 11.45 -10.29 7.70
N LEU A 221 12.22 -11.37 7.83
CA LEU A 221 13.52 -11.35 8.52
C LEU A 221 14.58 -10.51 7.77
N ALA A 222 14.41 -10.29 6.47
CA ALA A 222 15.26 -9.43 5.65
C ALA A 222 14.74 -7.99 5.53
N SER A 223 13.60 -7.65 6.16
CA SER A 223 13.06 -6.28 6.20
C SER A 223 14.08 -5.31 6.82
N PRO A 224 14.16 -4.05 6.33
CA PRO A 224 15.00 -3.02 6.94
C PRO A 224 14.74 -2.83 8.43
N ASP A 225 13.49 -3.01 8.85
CA ASP A 225 13.10 -3.21 10.24
C ASP A 225 12.22 -4.47 10.33
N VAL A 226 12.68 -5.47 11.09
CA VAL A 226 11.98 -6.75 11.26
C VAL A 226 10.81 -6.64 12.25
N ASN A 227 10.82 -5.62 13.12
CA ASN A 227 9.75 -5.34 14.07
C ASN A 227 8.72 -4.35 13.53
N HIS A 228 8.99 -3.71 12.40
CA HIS A 228 8.15 -2.69 11.81
C HIS A 228 8.08 -2.87 10.29
N ILE A 229 6.95 -3.37 9.82
CA ILE A 229 6.64 -3.55 8.41
C ILE A 229 5.59 -2.52 8.01
N GLU A 230 5.78 -1.88 6.86
CA GLU A 230 4.82 -0.97 6.25
C GLU A 230 4.60 -1.40 4.81
N ILE A 231 3.35 -1.62 4.42
CA ILE A 231 2.99 -2.07 3.07
C ILE A 231 1.89 -1.17 2.53
N SER A 232 2.13 -0.46 1.43
CA SER A 232 1.07 0.21 0.64
C SER A 232 0.24 -0.87 -0.07
N ALA A 233 -0.70 -1.46 0.67
CA ALA A 233 -1.28 -2.75 0.32
C ALA A 233 -2.56 -2.63 -0.53
N VAL A 234 -3.38 -1.63 -0.21
CA VAL A 234 -4.68 -1.42 -0.85
C VAL A 234 -4.62 -0.13 -1.64
N ARG A 235 -5.02 -0.18 -2.92
CA ARG A 235 -4.98 1.00 -3.78
C ARG A 235 -5.98 2.04 -3.30
N THR A 236 -5.65 3.29 -3.55
CA THR A 236 -6.65 4.35 -3.54
C THR A 236 -7.00 4.63 -4.99
N GLU A 237 -8.29 4.66 -5.33
CA GLU A 237 -8.72 4.86 -6.72
C GLU A 237 -8.55 6.34 -7.18
N LEU A 238 -7.79 7.15 -6.41
CA LEU A 238 -7.59 8.59 -6.61
C LEU A 238 -6.47 8.92 -7.61
N PHE A 239 -5.83 7.90 -8.18
CA PHE A 239 -4.59 8.01 -8.93
C PHE A 239 -4.71 8.75 -10.27
N ASP A 240 -5.85 8.64 -10.97
CA ASP A 240 -5.97 9.16 -12.35
C ASP A 240 -6.41 10.62 -12.45
N TYR A 241 -6.61 11.28 -11.30
CA TYR A 241 -7.41 12.49 -11.27
C TYR A 241 -6.69 13.79 -11.02
N GLY A 242 -5.45 13.77 -10.52
CA GLY A 242 -4.63 14.99 -10.36
C GLY A 242 -5.44 16.20 -9.90
N TYR A 243 -6.28 16.04 -8.87
CA TYR A 243 -7.19 17.10 -8.47
C TYR A 243 -6.49 18.05 -7.48
N THR A 244 -6.76 19.33 -7.72
CA THR A 244 -6.10 20.52 -7.18
C THR A 244 -6.89 21.11 -6.03
N TYR A 245 -6.21 21.76 -5.08
CA TYR A 245 -6.80 22.69 -4.09
C TYR A 245 -7.93 23.56 -4.64
#